data_AF-A0AAX4LK28-F1
#
_entry.id   AF-A0AAX4LK28-F1
#
_cell.length_a   1.000
_cell.length_b   1.000
_cell.length_c   1.000
_cell.angle_alpha   90.00
_cell.angle_beta   90.00
_cell.angle_gamma   90.00
#
_symmetry.space_group_name_H-M   'P 1'
#
loop_
_entity.id
_entity.type
_entity.pdbx_description
1 polymer ?
#
loop_
_entity_poly.entity_id
_entity_poly.type
_entity_poly.pdbx_seq_one_letter_code
_entity_poly.pdbx_strand_id
1 'polypeptide(L)'
;MASLEREQIRHEHAKWSDSTFGCVGPIGPLKHLSKEALEAAAEPDDLSEWADMQFLLWDAQRRAGISDAEITVAMEDKLKINMERQWPEPKDGEPRLHIKEPGNSPVIPDGLSTVCAEAYQVVGVMADALGVFGDAAVQKVLDNLSQQKLVHRDVLPFSLPVTPDGWVMVPKQVTPEISNAINVVGQRCTCGNCSQRLWDLLLDATQQGVNRG
;
A
#
# COMPACT_ATOMS: atom_id res chain seq x y z
N MET A 1 -6.27 -22.36 -30.12
CA MET A 1 -4.93 -21.84 -30.47
C MET A 1 -4.38 -20.97 -29.34
N ALA A 2 -5.14 -20.00 -28.81
CA ALA A 2 -4.71 -19.15 -27.68
C ALA A 2 -4.19 -19.87 -26.42
N SER A 3 -4.65 -21.10 -26.12
CA SER A 3 -4.16 -21.85 -24.96
C SER A 3 -2.73 -22.40 -25.14
N LEU A 4 -2.30 -22.71 -26.36
CA LEU A 4 -0.97 -23.27 -26.63
C LEU A 4 0.10 -22.18 -26.59
N GLU A 5 -0.19 -21.00 -27.13
CA GLU A 5 0.72 -19.85 -27.11
C GLU A 5 0.95 -19.35 -25.68
N ARG A 6 -0.12 -19.24 -24.87
CA ARG A 6 -0.02 -18.82 -23.47
C ARG A 6 0.78 -19.81 -22.63
N GLU A 7 0.65 -21.10 -22.92
CA GLU A 7 1.43 -22.15 -22.24
C GLU A 7 2.90 -22.10 -22.63
N GLN A 8 3.21 -21.83 -23.91
CA GLN A 8 4.58 -21.63 -24.36
C GLN A 8 5.24 -20.43 -23.65
N ILE A 9 4.54 -19.29 -23.58
CA ILE A 9 5.01 -18.09 -22.87
C ILE A 9 5.29 -18.40 -21.40
N ARG A 10 4.39 -19.13 -20.73
CA ARG A 10 4.58 -19.53 -19.32
C ARG A 10 5.84 -20.39 -19.13
N HIS A 11 6.09 -21.34 -20.02
CA HIS A 11 7.30 -22.18 -19.97
C HIS A 11 8.58 -21.39 -20.20
N GLU A 12 8.58 -20.47 -21.17
CA GLU A 12 9.72 -19.60 -21.45
C GLU A 12 10.03 -18.67 -20.27
N HIS A 13 8.98 -18.09 -19.69
CA HIS A 13 9.09 -17.27 -18.49
C HIS A 13 9.69 -18.08 -17.32
N ALA A 14 9.18 -19.28 -17.06
CA ALA A 14 9.72 -20.15 -16.00
C ALA A 14 11.20 -20.46 -16.20
N LYS A 15 11.61 -20.79 -17.43
CA LYS A 15 13.01 -21.06 -17.78
C LYS A 15 13.89 -19.83 -17.55
N TRP A 16 13.44 -18.65 -17.98
CA TRP A 16 14.16 -17.40 -17.76
C TRP A 16 14.27 -17.06 -16.27
N SER A 17 13.17 -17.17 -15.52
CA SER A 17 13.12 -16.92 -14.08
C SER A 17 14.08 -17.83 -13.30
N ASP A 18 14.11 -19.13 -13.62
CA ASP A 18 15.06 -20.07 -13.02
C ASP A 18 16.51 -19.72 -13.34
N SER A 19 16.81 -19.32 -14.58
CA SER A 19 18.16 -18.94 -14.99
C SER A 19 18.64 -17.63 -14.34
N THR A 20 17.72 -16.70 -14.07
CA THR A 20 18.04 -15.34 -13.59
C THR A 20 18.10 -15.29 -12.07
N PHE A 21 17.12 -15.89 -11.39
CA PHE A 21 16.94 -15.77 -9.94
C PHE A 21 17.31 -17.04 -9.17
N GLY A 22 17.49 -18.16 -9.87
CA GLY A 22 17.84 -19.44 -9.25
C GLY A 22 16.73 -20.05 -8.39
N CYS A 23 17.14 -20.87 -7.41
CA CYS A 23 16.24 -21.64 -6.55
C CYS A 23 15.68 -20.79 -5.39
N VAL A 24 14.77 -19.87 -5.71
CA VAL A 24 14.03 -19.07 -4.73
C VAL A 24 12.58 -19.56 -4.57
N GLY A 25 12.00 -19.31 -3.39
CA GLY A 25 10.62 -19.68 -3.06
C GLY A 25 9.57 -18.67 -3.53
N PRO A 26 8.27 -18.95 -3.31
CA PRO A 26 7.16 -18.16 -3.86
C PRO A 26 6.95 -16.78 -3.22
N ILE A 27 7.55 -16.53 -2.04
CA ILE A 27 7.32 -15.29 -1.26
C ILE A 27 7.81 -14.04 -2.01
N GLY A 28 8.94 -14.13 -2.71
CA GLY A 28 9.50 -12.99 -3.46
C GLY A 28 8.54 -12.49 -4.54
N PRO A 29 8.14 -13.36 -5.49
CA PRO A 29 7.15 -13.02 -6.51
C PRO A 29 5.82 -12.50 -5.93
N LEU A 30 5.32 -13.05 -4.82
CA LEU A 30 4.08 -12.56 -4.18
C LEU A 30 4.20 -11.16 -3.59
N LYS A 31 5.35 -10.83 -2.97
CA LYS A 31 5.62 -9.47 -2.50
C LYS A 31 5.74 -8.49 -3.66
N HIS A 32 6.32 -8.93 -4.77
CA HIS A 32 6.43 -8.13 -5.98
C HIS A 32 5.05 -7.91 -6.61
N LEU A 33 4.22 -8.96 -6.70
CA LEU A 33 2.85 -8.88 -7.22
C LEU A 33 2.01 -7.81 -6.52
N SER A 34 2.23 -7.60 -5.23
CA SER A 34 1.54 -6.54 -4.47
C SER A 34 1.90 -5.13 -4.95
N LYS A 35 3.09 -4.92 -5.51
CA LYS A 35 3.53 -3.64 -6.09
C LYS A 35 2.97 -3.45 -7.49
N GLU A 36 3.10 -4.47 -8.35
CA GLU A 36 2.54 -4.45 -9.71
C GLU A 36 1.02 -4.25 -9.70
N ALA A 37 0.32 -4.78 -8.70
CA ALA A 37 -1.12 -4.53 -8.53
C ALA A 37 -1.44 -3.05 -8.25
N LEU A 38 -0.54 -2.31 -7.61
CA LEU A 38 -0.70 -0.87 -7.39
C LEU A 38 -0.35 -0.07 -8.65
N GLU A 39 0.66 -0.51 -9.40
CA GLU A 39 1.07 0.09 -10.69
C GLU A 39 -0.05 -0.10 -11.73
N ALA A 40 -0.59 -1.31 -11.88
CA ALA A 40 -1.78 -1.59 -12.69
C ALA A 40 -3.04 -0.81 -12.26
N ALA A 41 -3.20 -0.55 -10.96
CA ALA A 41 -4.32 0.26 -10.46
C ALA A 41 -4.15 1.76 -10.79
N ALA A 42 -2.92 2.25 -10.90
CA ALA A 42 -2.62 3.62 -11.29
C ALA A 42 -2.73 3.82 -12.81
N GLU A 43 -2.33 2.81 -13.60
CA GLU A 43 -2.33 2.84 -15.06
C GLU A 43 -3.10 1.63 -15.65
N PRO A 44 -4.43 1.55 -15.47
CA PRO A 44 -5.20 0.37 -15.85
C PRO A 44 -5.25 0.10 -17.36
N ASP A 45 -4.93 1.12 -18.18
CA ASP A 45 -4.82 1.02 -19.63
C ASP A 45 -3.46 0.48 -20.10
N ASP A 46 -2.46 0.37 -19.22
CA ASP A 46 -1.17 -0.23 -19.58
C ASP A 46 -1.20 -1.75 -19.45
N LEU A 47 -1.13 -2.44 -20.59
CA LEU A 47 -1.15 -3.89 -20.66
C LEU A 47 0.12 -4.54 -20.09
N SER A 48 1.25 -3.83 -19.97
CA SER A 48 2.47 -4.39 -19.35
C SER A 48 2.23 -4.74 -17.90
N GLU A 49 1.61 -3.84 -17.14
CA GLU A 49 1.33 -4.02 -15.71
C GLU A 49 0.46 -5.26 -15.43
N TRP A 50 -0.52 -5.52 -16.31
CA TRP A 50 -1.32 -6.75 -16.27
C TRP A 50 -0.49 -7.99 -16.60
N ALA A 51 0.45 -7.89 -17.53
CA ALA A 51 1.36 -8.99 -17.87
C ALA A 51 2.32 -9.30 -16.72
N ASP A 52 2.84 -8.28 -16.02
CA ASP A 52 3.71 -8.46 -14.87
C ASP A 52 2.99 -9.17 -13.72
N MET A 53 1.74 -8.79 -13.43
CA MET A 53 0.90 -9.54 -12.48
C MET A 53 0.76 -11.02 -12.87
N GLN A 54 0.55 -11.31 -14.15
CA GLN A 54 0.41 -12.68 -14.65
C GLN A 54 1.70 -13.49 -14.51
N PHE A 55 2.85 -12.90 -14.86
CA PHE A 55 4.15 -13.55 -14.72
C PHE A 55 4.50 -13.85 -13.27
N LEU A 56 4.27 -12.90 -12.37
CA LEU A 56 4.56 -13.06 -10.94
C LEU A 56 3.64 -14.10 -10.29
N LEU A 57 2.36 -14.14 -10.66
CA LEU A 57 1.43 -15.15 -10.17
C LEU A 57 1.83 -16.56 -10.63
N TRP A 58 2.18 -16.72 -11.91
CA TRP A 58 2.66 -18.02 -12.43
C TRP A 58 3.95 -18.47 -11.77
N ASP A 59 4.90 -17.56 -11.55
CA ASP A 59 6.16 -17.91 -10.89
C ASP A 59 5.95 -18.30 -9.43
N ALA A 60 5.09 -17.58 -8.71
CA ALA A 60 4.69 -17.93 -7.35
C ALA A 60 4.04 -19.32 -7.28
N GLN A 61 3.07 -19.61 -8.15
CA GLN A 61 2.38 -20.91 -8.19
C GLN A 61 3.37 -22.04 -8.46
N ARG A 62 4.20 -21.90 -9.50
CA ARG A 62 5.21 -22.89 -9.88
C ARG A 62 6.22 -23.14 -8.75
N ARG A 63 6.74 -22.08 -8.13
CA ARG A 63 7.69 -22.18 -7.01
C ARG A 63 7.07 -22.75 -5.72
N ALA A 64 5.74 -22.65 -5.57
CA ALA A 64 4.99 -23.30 -4.51
C ALA A 64 4.64 -24.77 -4.83
N GLY A 65 4.95 -25.26 -6.05
CA GLY A 65 4.60 -26.61 -6.49
C GLY A 65 3.10 -26.79 -6.77
N ILE A 66 2.34 -25.70 -6.96
CA ILE A 66 0.91 -25.74 -7.22
C ILE A 66 0.69 -26.06 -8.70
N SER A 67 -0.02 -27.15 -8.98
CA SER A 67 -0.40 -27.52 -10.34
C SER A 67 -1.65 -26.76 -10.83
N ASP A 68 -1.79 -26.67 -12.16
CA ASP A 68 -2.97 -26.07 -12.79
C ASP A 68 -4.27 -26.80 -12.39
N ALA A 69 -4.22 -28.11 -12.16
CA ALA A 69 -5.37 -28.88 -11.70
C ALA A 69 -5.77 -28.50 -10.26
N GLU A 70 -4.80 -28.39 -9.35
CA GLU A 70 -5.05 -28.03 -7.94
C GLU A 70 -5.61 -26.61 -7.82
N ILE A 71 -5.02 -25.63 -8.53
CA ILE A 71 -5.54 -24.27 -8.48
C ILE A 71 -6.93 -24.16 -9.13
N THR A 72 -7.20 -24.92 -10.21
CA THR A 72 -8.53 -24.92 -10.84
C THR A 72 -9.59 -25.42 -9.88
N VAL A 73 -9.36 -26.54 -9.19
CA VAL A 73 -10.28 -27.06 -8.17
C VAL A 73 -10.47 -26.03 -7.04
N ALA A 74 -9.38 -25.43 -6.55
CA ALA A 74 -9.45 -24.40 -5.52
C ALA A 74 -10.24 -23.16 -5.97
N MET A 75 -10.12 -22.75 -7.24
CA MET A 75 -10.88 -21.64 -7.83
C MET A 75 -12.37 -21.98 -7.92
N GLU A 76 -12.74 -23.19 -8.35
CA GLU A 76 -14.13 -23.64 -8.41
C GLU A 76 -14.79 -23.63 -7.03
N ASP A 77 -14.13 -24.20 -6.03
CA ASP A 77 -14.65 -24.23 -4.66
C ASP A 77 -14.73 -22.84 -4.04
N LYS A 78 -13.72 -22.00 -4.29
CA LYS A 78 -13.73 -20.61 -3.82
C LYS A 78 -14.84 -19.79 -4.48
N LEU A 79 -15.15 -20.04 -5.75
CA LEU A 79 -16.22 -19.37 -6.47
C LEU A 79 -17.59 -19.69 -5.86
N LYS A 80 -17.87 -20.97 -5.55
CA LYS A 80 -19.11 -21.38 -4.87
C LYS A 80 -19.30 -20.63 -3.54
N ILE A 81 -18.26 -20.61 -2.70
CA ILE A 81 -18.27 -19.86 -1.43
C ILE A 81 -18.51 -18.36 -1.65
N ASN A 82 -17.92 -17.77 -2.69
CA ASN A 82 -18.09 -16.34 -2.99
C ASN A 82 -19.50 -16.00 -3.48
N MET A 83 -20.14 -16.90 -4.23
CA MET A 83 -21.52 -16.75 -4.71
C MET A 83 -22.56 -16.85 -3.58
N GLU A 84 -22.27 -17.61 -2.52
CA GLU A 84 -23.14 -17.76 -1.35
C GLU A 84 -23.03 -16.60 -0.35
N ARG A 85 -21.99 -15.75 -0.47
CA ARG A 85 -21.76 -14.62 0.44
C ARG A 85 -22.67 -13.44 0.13
N GLN A 86 -22.92 -12.64 1.17
CA GLN A 86 -23.52 -11.32 1.03
C GLN A 86 -22.43 -10.27 0.78
N TRP A 87 -22.72 -9.35 -0.13
CA TRP A 87 -21.80 -8.30 -0.57
C TRP A 87 -22.43 -6.92 -0.41
N PRO A 88 -21.65 -5.89 -0.04
CA PRO A 88 -22.14 -4.51 0.01
C PRO A 88 -22.38 -3.97 -1.41
N GLU A 89 -23.10 -2.85 -1.48
CA GLU A 89 -23.43 -2.17 -2.75
C GLU A 89 -22.20 -1.85 -3.63
N PRO A 90 -22.36 -1.88 -4.96
CA PRO A 90 -21.36 -1.43 -5.92
C PRO A 90 -20.81 0.00 -5.65
N LYS A 91 -19.50 0.12 -5.39
CA LYS A 91 -18.71 1.37 -5.34
C LYS A 91 -17.48 1.20 -6.23
N ASP A 92 -17.27 2.15 -7.13
CA ASP A 92 -16.15 2.09 -8.08
C ASP A 92 -14.82 2.44 -7.40
N GLY A 93 -13.72 1.86 -7.89
CA GLY A 93 -12.35 2.11 -7.41
C GLY A 93 -11.99 1.59 -6.01
N GLU A 94 -12.89 0.86 -5.33
CA GLU A 94 -12.71 0.48 -3.91
C GLU A 94 -12.79 -1.04 -3.71
N PRO A 95 -11.91 -1.63 -2.87
CA PRO A 95 -11.98 -3.05 -2.54
C PRO A 95 -13.32 -3.42 -1.87
N ARG A 96 -13.92 -4.52 -2.31
CA ARG A 96 -15.13 -5.07 -1.71
C ARG A 96 -14.79 -6.21 -0.77
N LEU A 97 -15.22 -6.08 0.48
CA LEU A 97 -15.17 -7.17 1.45
C LEU A 97 -16.58 -7.75 1.63
N HIS A 98 -16.65 -9.08 1.74
CA HIS A 98 -17.91 -9.76 2.04
C HIS A 98 -18.40 -9.37 3.44
N ILE A 99 -19.72 -9.29 3.59
CA ILE A 99 -20.36 -9.05 4.87
C ILE A 99 -20.19 -10.34 5.70
N LYS A 100 -19.51 -10.24 6.84
CA LYS A 100 -19.42 -11.34 7.80
C LYS A 100 -20.63 -11.26 8.71
N GLU A 101 -21.35 -12.36 8.91
CA GLU A 101 -22.39 -12.40 9.94
C GLU A 101 -21.78 -12.03 11.31
N PRO A 102 -22.44 -11.18 12.11
CA PRO A 102 -21.97 -10.81 13.43
C PRO A 102 -21.99 -12.04 14.34
N GLY A 103 -20.90 -12.81 14.36
CA GLY A 103 -20.76 -13.97 15.24
C GLY A 103 -19.81 -15.07 14.76
N ASN A 104 -19.47 -15.15 13.47
CA ASN A 104 -18.72 -16.32 12.94
C ASN A 104 -17.39 -16.00 12.26
N SER A 105 -16.73 -14.92 12.68
CA SER A 105 -15.31 -14.75 12.39
C SER A 105 -14.50 -15.35 13.53
N PRO A 106 -13.51 -16.23 13.27
CA PRO A 106 -12.32 -16.20 14.09
C PRO A 106 -11.88 -14.74 14.06
N VAL A 107 -11.84 -14.10 15.22
CA VAL A 107 -11.15 -12.83 15.38
C VAL A 107 -9.71 -13.14 14.98
N ILE A 108 -9.37 -12.93 13.71
CA ILE A 108 -8.00 -12.59 13.36
C ILE A 108 -7.94 -11.15 13.81
N PRO A 109 -7.36 -10.86 15.00
CA PRO A 109 -7.25 -9.48 15.38
C PRO A 109 -6.38 -8.84 14.30
N ASP A 110 -6.92 -7.77 13.71
CA ASP A 110 -6.13 -6.86 12.90
C ASP A 110 -4.80 -6.66 13.64
N GLY A 111 -3.67 -6.86 12.96
CA GLY A 111 -2.36 -6.83 13.62
C GLY A 111 -2.19 -5.53 14.41
N LEU A 112 -2.76 -4.45 13.90
CA LEU A 112 -2.86 -3.15 14.56
C LEU A 112 -3.73 -3.18 15.82
N SER A 113 -4.91 -3.82 15.78
CA SER A 113 -5.82 -3.96 16.93
C SER A 113 -5.18 -4.78 18.06
N THR A 114 -4.45 -5.86 17.72
CA THR A 114 -3.67 -6.64 18.71
C THR A 114 -2.62 -5.77 19.37
N VAL A 115 -1.82 -5.07 18.57
CA VAL A 115 -0.74 -4.20 19.05
C VAL A 115 -1.29 -3.08 19.93
N CYS A 116 -2.40 -2.45 19.53
CA CYS A 116 -3.06 -1.42 20.33
C CYS A 116 -3.60 -1.98 21.66
N ALA A 117 -4.18 -3.18 21.67
CA ALA A 117 -4.68 -3.81 22.88
C ALA A 117 -3.56 -4.22 23.85
N GLU A 118 -2.46 -4.79 23.34
CA GLU A 118 -1.27 -5.12 24.14
C GLU A 118 -0.63 -3.86 24.72
N ALA A 119 -0.46 -2.82 23.91
CA ALA A 119 0.06 -1.53 24.36
C ALA A 119 -0.85 -0.89 25.43
N TYR A 120 -2.18 -0.97 25.29
CA TYR A 120 -3.13 -0.48 26.29
C TYR A 120 -2.92 -1.19 27.64
N GLN A 121 -2.79 -2.52 27.64
CA GLN A 121 -2.56 -3.30 28.85
C GLN A 121 -1.24 -2.91 29.52
N VAL A 122 -0.15 -2.80 28.76
CA VAL A 122 1.17 -2.42 29.28
C VAL A 122 1.13 -1.03 29.91
N VAL A 123 0.61 -0.02 29.20
CA VAL A 123 0.51 1.35 29.70
C VAL A 123 -0.39 1.43 30.93
N GLY A 124 -1.52 0.72 30.93
CA GLY A 124 -2.45 0.67 32.06
C GLY A 124 -1.83 0.08 33.33
N VAL A 125 -1.11 -1.05 33.21
CA VAL A 125 -0.42 -1.68 34.34
C VAL A 125 0.70 -0.79 34.88
N MET A 126 1.47 -0.15 34.01
CA MET A 126 2.52 0.80 34.42
C MET A 126 1.92 2.01 35.15
N ALA A 127 0.82 2.56 34.62
CA ALA A 127 0.14 3.71 35.21
C ALA A 127 -0.46 3.40 36.58
N ASP A 128 -1.05 2.22 36.75
CA ASP A 128 -1.57 1.74 38.04
C ASP A 128 -0.44 1.52 39.05
N ALA A 129 0.64 0.82 38.65
CA ALA A 129 1.79 0.56 39.51
C ALA A 129 2.49 1.84 40.01
N LEU A 130 2.46 2.90 39.19
CA LEU A 130 3.01 4.21 39.53
C LEU A 130 1.99 5.15 40.20
N GLY A 131 0.73 4.73 40.35
CA GLY A 131 -0.34 5.55 40.92
C GLY A 131 -0.72 6.78 40.09
N VAL A 132 -0.36 6.79 38.80
CA VAL A 132 -0.58 7.91 37.87
C VAL A 132 -1.70 7.65 36.88
N PHE A 133 -2.58 6.66 37.14
CA PHE A 133 -3.69 6.35 36.25
C PHE A 133 -4.59 7.57 35.99
N GLY A 134 -4.76 8.47 36.97
CA GLY A 134 -5.53 9.71 36.81
C GLY A 134 -4.81 10.84 36.08
N ASP A 135 -3.55 10.67 35.65
CA ASP A 135 -2.80 11.69 34.93
C ASP A 135 -3.39 11.96 33.54
N ALA A 136 -3.50 13.23 33.17
CA ALA A 136 -4.16 13.65 31.94
C ALA A 136 -3.43 13.18 30.67
N ALA A 137 -2.10 13.08 30.69
CA ALA A 137 -1.34 12.56 29.55
C ALA A 137 -1.51 11.04 29.43
N VAL A 138 -1.53 10.32 30.55
CA VAL A 138 -1.79 8.88 30.59
C VAL A 138 -3.17 8.54 30.03
N GLN A 139 -4.21 9.26 30.47
CA GLN A 139 -5.58 9.05 29.97
C GLN A 139 -5.68 9.29 28.45
N LYS A 140 -5.04 10.35 27.94
CA LYS A 140 -5.01 10.64 26.49
C LYS A 140 -4.29 9.55 25.68
N VAL A 141 -3.23 8.95 26.22
CA VAL A 141 -2.54 7.82 25.57
C VAL A 141 -3.42 6.58 25.56
N LEU A 142 -4.10 6.27 26.68
CA LEU A 142 -5.03 5.15 26.76
C LEU A 142 -6.26 5.34 25.85
N ASP A 143 -6.75 6.57 25.68
CA ASP A 143 -7.80 6.92 24.72
C ASP A 143 -7.38 6.64 23.27
N ASN A 144 -6.16 7.05 22.89
CA ASN A 144 -5.63 6.78 21.54
C ASN A 144 -5.48 5.27 21.28
N LEU A 145 -5.01 4.52 22.27
CA LEU A 145 -4.80 3.07 22.18
C LEU A 145 -6.13 2.30 22.11
N SER A 146 -7.12 2.69 22.92
CA SER A 146 -8.45 2.05 22.92
C SER A 146 -9.24 2.35 21.65
N GLN A 147 -9.14 3.58 21.12
CA GLN A 147 -9.86 4.00 19.92
C GLN A 147 -9.13 3.67 18.61
N GLN A 148 -7.90 3.15 18.70
CA GLN A 148 -7.07 2.77 17.54
C GLN A 148 -6.90 3.92 16.52
N LYS A 149 -6.97 5.16 17.02
CA LYS A 149 -6.92 6.40 16.24
C LYS A 149 -6.26 7.48 17.07
N LEU A 150 -5.55 8.39 16.41
CA LEU A 150 -4.93 9.53 17.05
C LEU A 150 -5.97 10.63 17.34
N VAL A 151 -6.65 10.50 18.48
CA VAL A 151 -7.64 11.45 19.03
C VAL A 151 -6.94 12.62 19.70
N HIS A 152 -5.89 12.34 20.45
CA HIS A 152 -5.07 13.31 21.16
C HIS A 152 -3.70 13.41 20.50
N ARG A 153 -3.37 14.57 19.91
CA ARG A 153 -2.12 14.82 19.18
C ARG A 153 -1.05 15.52 20.02
N ASP A 154 -1.47 16.09 21.15
CA ASP A 154 -0.67 16.86 22.09
C ASP A 154 0.15 15.99 23.06
N VAL A 155 -0.05 14.67 23.02
CA VAL A 155 0.72 13.69 23.82
C VAL A 155 1.92 13.10 23.10
N LEU A 156 2.09 13.39 21.80
CA LEU A 156 3.25 12.91 21.05
C LEU A 156 4.50 13.70 21.45
N PRO A 157 5.65 13.05 21.66
CA PRO A 157 6.91 13.73 21.99
C PRO A 157 7.50 14.52 20.81
N PHE A 158 6.82 14.50 19.65
CA PHE A 158 7.18 15.22 18.44
C PHE A 158 5.94 15.78 17.76
N SER A 159 6.08 16.93 17.11
CA SER A 159 5.03 17.51 16.28
C SER A 159 4.87 16.66 15.01
N LEU A 160 3.66 16.18 14.74
CA LEU A 160 3.36 15.64 13.42
C LEU A 160 3.38 16.80 12.40
N PRO A 161 4.00 16.63 11.22
CA PRO A 161 3.87 17.63 10.17
C PRO A 161 2.39 17.75 9.79
N VAL A 162 1.78 18.88 10.13
CA VAL A 162 0.42 19.21 9.71
C VAL A 162 0.52 19.79 8.31
N THR A 163 0.20 19.00 7.29
CA THR A 163 -0.13 19.56 5.97
C THR A 163 -1.54 20.14 6.08
N PRO A 164 -1.74 21.45 5.93
CA PRO A 164 -3.09 22.01 5.94
C PRO A 164 -3.90 21.48 4.75
N ASP A 165 -5.22 21.42 4.90
CA ASP A 165 -6.11 20.97 3.82
C ASP A 165 -5.89 21.81 2.55
N GLY A 166 -5.68 21.12 1.43
CA GLY A 166 -5.42 21.75 0.12
C GLY A 166 -3.95 22.02 -0.22
N TRP A 167 -3.00 21.69 0.66
CA TRP A 167 -1.57 21.82 0.36
C TRP A 167 -0.99 20.54 -0.25
N VAL A 168 -0.17 20.68 -1.31
CA VAL A 168 0.55 19.59 -1.96
C VAL A 168 2.04 19.68 -1.61
N MET A 169 2.64 18.54 -1.24
CA MET A 169 4.06 18.47 -0.88
C MET A 169 4.93 18.64 -2.13
N VAL A 170 5.83 19.62 -2.10
CA VAL A 170 6.82 19.84 -3.16
C VAL A 170 8.17 19.25 -2.72
N PRO A 171 8.77 18.31 -3.48
CA PRO A 171 10.08 17.77 -3.18
C PRO A 171 11.15 18.86 -3.09
N LYS A 172 11.97 18.84 -2.03
CA LYS A 172 13.05 19.82 -1.84
C LYS A 172 14.24 19.60 -2.78
N GLN A 173 14.39 18.39 -3.31
CA GLN A 173 15.45 18.01 -4.26
C GLN A 173 14.81 17.61 -5.58
N VAL A 174 15.35 18.12 -6.67
CA VAL A 174 14.93 17.77 -8.02
C VAL A 174 15.47 16.38 -8.34
N THR A 175 14.59 15.41 -8.56
CA THR A 175 14.98 14.08 -9.07
C THR A 175 15.18 14.14 -10.59
N PRO A 176 15.86 13.15 -11.20
CA PRO A 176 16.02 13.08 -12.65
C PRO A 176 14.70 13.13 -13.42
N GLU A 177 13.65 12.52 -12.88
CA GLU A 177 12.30 12.48 -13.48
C GLU A 177 11.65 13.88 -13.46
N ILE A 178 11.78 14.59 -12.33
CA ILE A 178 11.31 15.98 -12.19
C ILE A 178 12.10 16.90 -13.12
N SER A 179 13.42 16.73 -13.22
CA SER A 179 14.27 17.48 -14.14
C SER A 179 13.83 17.26 -15.59
N ASN A 180 13.54 16.01 -15.97
CA ASN A 180 13.06 15.69 -17.31
C ASN A 180 11.70 16.34 -17.61
N ALA A 181 10.76 16.29 -16.66
CA ALA A 181 9.46 16.97 -16.79
C ALA A 181 9.60 18.50 -16.92
N ILE A 182 10.47 19.12 -16.11
CA ILE A 182 10.81 20.55 -16.20
C ILE A 182 11.41 20.89 -17.58
N ASN A 183 12.25 20.02 -18.12
CA ASN A 183 12.87 20.18 -19.44
C ASN A 183 11.86 20.03 -20.58
N VAL A 184 10.92 19.09 -20.50
CA VAL A 184 9.84 18.92 -21.50
C VAL A 184 8.95 20.18 -21.57
N VAL A 185 8.63 20.78 -20.42
CA VAL A 185 7.91 22.06 -20.38
C VAL A 185 8.80 23.20 -20.90
N GLY A 186 10.09 23.20 -20.54
CA GLY A 186 11.09 24.17 -20.99
C GLY A 186 11.29 24.18 -22.50
N GLN A 187 11.22 23.02 -23.17
CA GLN A 187 11.31 22.88 -24.63
C GLN A 187 10.14 23.55 -25.39
N ARG A 188 9.03 23.84 -24.71
CA ARG A 188 7.91 24.61 -25.27
C ARG A 188 8.06 26.12 -25.07
N CYS A 189 9.10 26.59 -24.37
CA CYS A 189 9.47 28.00 -24.25
C CYS A 189 10.77 28.30 -25.00
N THR A 190 10.82 29.41 -25.73
CA THR A 190 12.03 29.91 -26.40
C THR A 190 13.05 30.55 -25.46
N CYS A 191 12.70 30.70 -24.19
CA CYS A 191 13.45 31.43 -23.17
C CYS A 191 14.51 30.60 -22.44
N GLY A 192 14.56 29.28 -22.67
CA GLY A 192 15.62 28.38 -22.19
C GLY A 192 15.66 28.07 -20.69
N ASN A 193 14.93 28.79 -19.83
CA ASN A 193 14.97 28.56 -18.38
C ASN A 193 13.72 28.98 -17.57
N CYS A 194 12.54 29.12 -18.19
CA CYS A 194 11.33 29.56 -17.45
C CYS A 194 10.79 28.52 -16.47
N SER A 195 10.88 27.25 -16.82
CA SER A 195 10.33 26.15 -16.00
C SER A 195 11.16 25.96 -14.73
N GLN A 196 12.49 26.09 -14.83
CA GLN A 196 13.36 26.10 -13.64
C GLN A 196 13.09 27.30 -12.75
N ARG A 197 12.92 28.50 -13.31
CA ARG A 197 12.59 29.70 -12.52
C ARG A 197 11.25 29.59 -11.80
N LEU A 198 10.25 28.98 -12.44
CA LEU A 198 8.96 28.71 -11.79
C LEU A 198 9.12 27.72 -10.64
N TRP A 199 9.93 26.68 -10.83
CA TRP A 199 10.27 25.72 -9.78
C TRP A 199 10.97 26.40 -8.59
N ASP A 200 11.95 27.26 -8.86
CA ASP A 200 12.67 27.99 -7.81
C ASP A 200 11.74 28.93 -7.03
N LEU A 201 10.77 29.57 -7.71
CA LEU A 201 9.74 30.41 -7.08
C LEU A 201 8.77 29.59 -6.21
N LEU A 202 8.36 28.41 -6.66
CA LEU A 202 7.53 27.50 -5.86
C LEU A 202 8.29 27.03 -4.62
N LEU A 203 9.57 26.70 -4.76
CA LEU A 203 10.42 26.29 -3.65
C LEU A 203 10.60 27.43 -2.63
N ASP A 204 10.84 28.67 -3.08
CA ASP A 204 10.98 29.84 -2.19
C ASP A 204 9.67 30.12 -1.43
N ALA A 205 8.52 30.03 -2.11
CA ALA A 205 7.20 30.17 -1.47
C ALA A 205 6.95 29.15 -0.35
N THR A 206 7.46 27.92 -0.49
CA THR A 206 7.37 26.91 0.58
C THR A 206 8.28 27.21 1.78
N GLN A 207 9.40 27.94 1.58
CA GLN A 207 10.31 28.32 2.66
C GLN A 207 9.78 29.50 3.50
N GLN A 208 9.01 30.41 2.89
CA GLN A 208 8.42 31.55 3.59
C GLN A 208 7.30 31.18 4.58
N GLY A 209 6.67 30.01 4.40
CA GLY A 209 5.65 29.47 5.33
C GLY A 209 6.22 28.88 6.62
N VAL A 210 7.52 28.54 6.66
CA VAL A 210 8.17 27.93 7.83
C VAL A 210 8.62 28.99 8.86
N ASN A 211 8.85 30.23 8.43
CA ASN A 211 9.37 31.31 9.31
C ASN A 211 8.27 32.18 9.95
N ARG A 212 6.99 31.80 9.83
CA ARG A 212 5.84 32.52 10.42
C ARG A 212 5.02 31.68 11.41
N GLY A 213 5.52 30.49 11.77
CA GLY A 213 4.95 29.63 12.82
C GLY A 213 5.69 29.77 14.13
#